data_AF-A0A9X1QU58-F1
#
_entry.id   AF-A0A9X1QU58-F1
#
_cell.length_a   1.000
_cell.length_b   1.000
_cell.length_c   1.000
_cell.angle_alpha   90.00
_cell.angle_beta   90.00
_cell.angle_gamma   90.00
#
_symmetry.space_group_name_H-M   'P 1'
#
loop_
_entity.id
_entity.type
_entity.pdbx_description
1 polymer ?
#
loop_
_entity_poly.entity_id
_entity_poly.type
_entity_poly.pdbx_seq_one_letter_code
_entity_poly.pdbx_strand_id
1 'polypeptide(L)'
;MKKKKRKIVAFEKIKNELSTRNELLRPAGFSCNAKPMMKGEFSIGDNDELLFNISCLLKTCVLALDGDATFTLSAISNSDPKSDIIVALEFIINLLPREQMVSLDEITKILAEVESN
;
A
#
# COMPACT_ATOMS: atom_id res chain seq x y z
N MET A 1 -12.87 29.10 35.23
CA MET A 1 -13.79 28.04 34.72
C MET A 1 -14.04 28.04 33.21
N LYS A 2 -14.43 29.17 32.57
CA LYS A 2 -14.82 29.20 31.14
C LYS A 2 -13.76 28.67 30.15
N LYS A 3 -12.48 29.02 30.31
CA LYS A 3 -11.38 28.53 29.44
C LYS A 3 -11.17 27.01 29.52
N LYS A 4 -11.25 26.43 30.73
CA LYS A 4 -11.10 24.98 30.94
C LYS A 4 -12.24 24.21 30.28
N LYS A 5 -13.47 24.72 30.40
CA LYS A 5 -14.67 24.16 29.76
C LYS A 5 -14.57 24.19 28.23
N ARG A 6 -14.07 25.28 27.64
CA ARG A 6 -13.83 25.38 26.18
C ARG A 6 -12.78 24.38 25.68
N LYS A 7 -11.69 24.13 26.43
CA LYS A 7 -10.68 23.14 26.06
C LYS A 7 -11.23 21.72 26.05
N ILE A 8 -12.07 21.37 27.03
CA ILE A 8 -12.71 20.05 27.11
C ILE A 8 -13.63 19.83 25.90
N VAL A 9 -14.47 20.82 25.59
CA VAL A 9 -15.36 20.75 24.41
C VAL A 9 -14.57 20.64 23.10
N ALA A 10 -13.47 21.37 22.97
CA ALA A 10 -12.60 21.25 21.79
C ALA A 10 -11.96 19.86 21.68
N PHE A 11 -11.52 19.29 22.80
CA PHE A 11 -10.92 17.96 22.84
C PHE A 11 -11.94 16.86 22.53
N GLU A 12 -13.17 16.97 23.03
CA GLU A 12 -14.29 16.06 22.70
C GLU A 12 -14.63 16.15 21.21
N LYS A 13 -14.65 17.36 20.63
CA LYS A 13 -14.90 17.54 19.20
C LYS A 13 -13.81 16.91 18.33
N ILE A 14 -12.53 17.13 18.67
CA ILE A 14 -11.38 16.50 18.00
C ILE A 14 -11.46 14.98 18.12
N LYS A 15 -11.76 14.46 19.33
CA LYS A 15 -11.90 13.03 19.56
C LYS A 15 -12.99 12.42 18.67
N ASN A 16 -14.15 13.05 18.58
CA ASN A 16 -15.24 12.58 17.72
C ASN A 16 -14.85 12.60 16.23
N GLU A 17 -14.18 13.66 15.76
CA GLU A 17 -13.71 13.74 14.37
C GLU A 17 -12.65 12.67 14.04
N LEU A 18 -11.76 12.36 14.99
CA LEU A 18 -10.75 11.30 14.83
C LEU A 18 -11.38 9.91 14.87
N SER A 19 -12.38 9.68 15.72
CA SER A 19 -13.09 8.39 15.82
C SER A 19 -13.92 8.07 14.57
N THR A 20 -14.33 9.08 13.80
CA THR A 20 -15.03 8.86 12.52
C THR A 20 -14.10 8.57 11.34
N ARG A 21 -12.78 8.71 11.50
CA ARG A 21 -11.80 8.52 10.43
C ARG A 21 -11.02 7.22 10.65
N ASN A 22 -11.55 6.12 10.14
CA ASN A 22 -10.93 4.79 10.24
C ASN A 22 -9.62 4.64 9.43
N GLU A 23 -9.27 5.65 8.62
CA GLU A 23 -8.19 5.58 7.61
C GLU A 23 -7.09 6.64 7.83
N LEU A 24 -6.90 7.10 9.07
CA LEU A 24 -5.77 8.00 9.35
C LEU A 24 -4.45 7.25 9.26
N LEU A 25 -3.46 7.90 8.66
CA LEU A 25 -2.10 7.37 8.63
C LEU A 25 -1.62 7.11 10.06
N ARG A 26 -1.09 5.91 10.31
CA ARG A 26 -0.56 5.47 11.60
C ARG A 26 0.92 5.82 11.70
N PRO A 27 1.48 6.11 12.88
CA PRO A 27 2.92 6.31 13.00
C PRO A 27 3.68 5.02 12.64
N ALA A 28 4.73 5.17 11.83
CA ALA A 28 5.54 4.07 11.28
C ALA A 28 7.01 4.14 11.75
N GLY A 29 7.29 4.90 12.81
CA GLY A 29 8.65 5.15 13.30
C GLY A 29 9.29 6.34 12.59
N PHE A 30 10.59 6.24 12.31
CA PHE A 30 11.39 7.30 11.71
C PHE A 30 12.13 6.79 10.48
N SER A 31 12.23 7.63 9.45
CA SER A 31 13.03 7.35 8.26
C SER A 31 14.53 7.38 8.58
N CYS A 32 15.35 6.90 7.64
CA CYS A 32 16.81 7.01 7.66
C CYS A 32 17.33 8.45 7.87
N ASN A 33 16.51 9.46 7.54
CA ASN A 33 16.82 10.88 7.76
C ASN A 33 16.25 11.43 9.07
N ALA A 34 15.91 10.56 10.03
CA ALA A 34 15.28 10.89 11.32
C ALA A 34 13.95 11.67 11.21
N LYS A 35 13.29 11.66 10.04
CA LYS A 35 11.97 12.27 9.88
C LYS A 35 10.87 11.28 10.28
N PRO A 36 9.84 11.70 11.04
CA PRO A 36 8.70 10.84 11.37
C PRO A 36 8.07 10.25 10.12
N MET A 37 7.84 8.94 10.12
CA MET A 37 7.15 8.23 9.04
C MET A 37 5.73 7.89 9.46
N MET A 38 4.85 7.86 8.46
CA MET A 38 3.44 7.53 8.61
C MET A 38 3.12 6.36 7.67
N LYS A 39 2.24 5.45 8.10
CA LYS A 39 1.82 4.22 7.41
C LYS A 39 0.34 4.32 7.09
N GLY A 40 0.01 4.13 5.82
CA GLY A 40 -1.35 3.80 5.38
C GLY A 40 -1.48 2.29 5.22
N GLU A 41 -2.65 1.74 5.55
CA GLU A 41 -3.02 0.36 5.26
C GLU A 41 -4.37 0.41 4.54
N PHE A 42 -4.53 -0.41 3.50
CA PHE A 42 -5.81 -0.63 2.84
C PHE A 42 -6.07 -2.13 2.77
N SER A 43 -7.32 -2.53 2.96
CA SER A 43 -7.73 -3.92 2.82
C SER A 43 -7.88 -4.27 1.35
N ILE A 44 -7.38 -5.45 0.96
CA ILE A 44 -7.64 -6.06 -0.34
C ILE A 44 -8.65 -7.18 -0.12
N GLY A 45 -9.72 -7.22 -0.91
CA GLY A 45 -10.84 -8.12 -0.72
C GLY A 45 -10.51 -9.57 -1.05
N ASP A 46 -9.92 -9.80 -2.22
CA ASP A 46 -9.54 -11.13 -2.69
C ASP A 46 -8.29 -11.11 -3.61
N ASN A 47 -7.87 -12.30 -4.04
CA ASN A 47 -6.70 -12.46 -4.90
C ASN A 47 -6.93 -11.90 -6.31
N ASP A 48 -8.17 -11.85 -6.79
CA ASP A 48 -8.49 -11.27 -8.10
C ASP A 48 -8.33 -9.75 -8.07
N GLU A 49 -8.78 -9.10 -6.99
CA GLU A 49 -8.57 -7.67 -6.73
C GLU A 49 -7.07 -7.35 -6.59
N LEU A 50 -6.31 -8.18 -5.86
CA LEU A 50 -4.86 -8.05 -5.76
C LEU A 50 -4.19 -8.10 -7.15
N LEU A 51 -4.52 -9.11 -7.95
CA LEU A 51 -3.97 -9.30 -9.30
C LEU A 51 -4.39 -8.18 -10.25
N PHE A 52 -5.62 -7.67 -10.13
CA PHE A 52 -6.09 -6.53 -10.88
C PHE A 52 -5.28 -5.27 -10.56
N ASN A 53 -5.05 -4.98 -9.27
CA ASN A 53 -4.23 -3.85 -8.83
C ASN A 53 -2.78 -3.95 -9.34
N ILE A 54 -2.17 -5.13 -9.23
CA ILE A 54 -0.83 -5.40 -9.78
C ILE A 54 -0.80 -5.17 -11.30
N SER A 55 -1.82 -5.64 -12.02
CA SER A 55 -1.94 -5.46 -13.48
C SER A 55 -2.04 -3.99 -13.87
N CYS A 56 -2.80 -3.19 -13.12
CA CYS A 56 -2.91 -1.75 -13.34
C CYS A 56 -1.57 -1.03 -13.10
N LEU A 57 -0.83 -1.40 -12.06
CA LEU A 57 0.51 -0.86 -11.80
C LEU A 57 1.49 -1.20 -12.93
N LEU A 58 1.48 -2.45 -13.41
CA LEU A 58 2.31 -2.88 -14.54
C LEU A 58 1.96 -2.12 -15.82
N LYS A 59 0.67 -1.98 -16.16
CA LYS A 59 0.22 -1.20 -17.32
C LYS A 59 0.68 0.25 -17.24
N THR A 60 0.63 0.85 -16.05
CA THR A 60 1.12 2.22 -15.83
C THR A 60 2.61 2.32 -16.09
N CYS A 61 3.41 1.34 -15.64
CA CYS A 61 4.84 1.28 -15.93
C CYS A 61 5.11 1.15 -17.43
N VAL A 62 4.35 0.31 -18.15
CA VAL A 62 4.46 0.15 -19.61
C VAL A 62 4.17 1.45 -20.33
N LEU A 63 3.04 2.10 -20.03
CA LEU A 63 2.67 3.39 -20.62
C LEU A 63 3.73 4.47 -20.34
N ALA A 64 4.35 4.45 -19.16
CA ALA A 64 5.43 5.36 -18.82
C ALA A 64 6.73 5.09 -19.60
N LEU A 65 7.05 3.83 -19.88
CA LEU A 65 8.18 3.44 -20.70
C LEU A 65 7.98 3.77 -22.18
N ASP A 66 6.75 3.64 -22.68
CA ASP A 66 6.37 3.94 -24.07
C ASP A 66 6.29 5.45 -24.35
N GLY A 67 6.34 6.29 -23.31
CA GLY A 67 6.27 7.75 -23.41
C GLY A 67 4.84 8.30 -23.50
N ASP A 68 3.82 7.44 -23.42
CA ASP A 68 2.41 7.79 -23.45
C ASP A 68 1.88 8.33 -22.11
N ALA A 69 2.65 8.16 -21.03
CA ALA A 69 2.36 8.72 -19.72
C ALA A 69 3.64 9.19 -19.02
N THR A 70 3.54 10.25 -18.21
CA THR A 70 4.65 10.68 -17.33
C THR A 70 4.43 10.14 -15.92
N PHE A 71 5.35 9.30 -15.45
CA PHE A 71 5.38 8.80 -14.08
C PHE A 71 6.51 9.50 -13.34
N THR A 72 6.17 10.51 -12.53
CA THR A 72 7.16 11.28 -11.76
C THR A 72 6.76 11.35 -10.30
N LEU A 73 7.68 11.00 -9.40
CA LEU A 73 7.47 11.18 -7.97
C LEU A 73 7.53 12.68 -7.64
N SER A 74 6.40 13.31 -7.31
CA SER A 74 6.33 14.76 -7.05
C SER A 74 7.24 15.25 -5.92
N ALA A 75 7.73 14.34 -5.09
CA ALA A 75 8.64 14.62 -3.98
C ALA A 75 10.12 14.74 -4.40
N ILE A 76 10.48 14.39 -5.63
CA ILE A 76 11.86 14.42 -6.14
C ILE A 76 11.89 15.31 -7.37
N SER A 77 12.12 16.61 -7.18
CA SER A 77 12.48 17.49 -8.29
C SER A 77 13.83 17.00 -8.82
N ASN A 78 13.87 16.47 -10.05
CA ASN A 78 15.03 15.91 -10.77
C ASN A 78 15.23 14.38 -10.68
N SER A 79 14.20 13.55 -10.49
CA SER A 79 14.33 12.10 -10.72
C SER A 79 14.42 11.78 -12.23
N ASP A 80 15.27 10.81 -12.58
CA ASP A 80 15.23 10.20 -13.91
C ASP A 80 13.92 9.40 -14.02
N PRO A 81 13.05 9.63 -15.03
CA PRO A 81 11.80 8.88 -15.18
C PRO A 81 11.98 7.36 -15.12
N LYS A 82 13.13 6.85 -15.58
CA LYS A 82 13.44 5.41 -15.48
C LYS A 82 13.65 4.94 -14.05
N SER A 83 14.24 5.78 -13.18
CA SER A 83 14.42 5.46 -11.76
C SER A 83 13.09 5.33 -11.03
N ASP A 84 12.10 6.18 -11.36
CA ASP A 84 10.78 6.11 -10.75
C ASP A 84 10.03 4.83 -11.18
N ILE A 85 10.19 4.40 -12.43
CA ILE A 85 9.64 3.14 -12.94
C ILE A 85 10.30 1.93 -12.26
N ILE A 86 11.62 1.95 -12.04
CA ILE A 86 12.32 0.87 -11.32
C ILE A 86 11.75 0.72 -9.90
N VAL A 87 11.56 1.82 -9.17
CA VAL A 87 10.97 1.79 -7.82
C VAL A 87 9.55 1.23 -7.84
N ALA A 88 8.74 1.59 -8.86
CA ALA A 88 7.41 1.02 -9.02
C ALA A 88 7.44 -0.50 -9.30
N LEU A 89 8.37 -0.97 -10.13
CA LEU A 89 8.55 -2.40 -10.41
C LEU A 89 9.02 -3.17 -9.17
N GLU A 90 9.94 -2.61 -8.38
CA GLU A 90 10.36 -3.20 -7.10
C GLU A 90 9.18 -3.32 -6.14
N PHE A 91 8.32 -2.29 -6.07
CA PHE A 91 7.09 -2.34 -5.27
C PHE A 91 6.13 -3.42 -5.77
N ILE A 92 5.93 -3.56 -7.08
CA ILE A 92 5.12 -4.62 -7.68
C ILE A 92 5.67 -6.01 -7.32
N ILE A 93 6.98 -6.22 -7.38
CA ILE A 93 7.61 -7.49 -7.00
C ILE A 93 7.29 -7.84 -5.53
N ASN A 94 7.32 -6.84 -4.64
CA ASN A 94 6.98 -7.03 -3.23
C ASN A 94 5.48 -7.27 -2.98
N LEU A 95 4.60 -6.88 -3.91
CA LEU A 95 3.16 -7.16 -3.83
C LEU A 95 2.79 -8.57 -4.35
N LEU A 96 3.66 -9.22 -5.12
CA LEU A 96 3.36 -10.55 -5.67
C LEU A 96 3.18 -11.57 -4.53
N PRO A 97 2.07 -12.33 -4.50
CA PRO A 97 1.73 -13.23 -3.39
C PRO A 97 2.51 -14.56 -3.47
N ARG A 98 3.85 -14.51 -3.55
CA ARG A 98 4.72 -15.67 -3.78
C ARG A 98 4.51 -16.79 -2.77
N GLU A 99 4.43 -16.46 -1.48
CA GLU A 99 4.22 -17.46 -0.43
C GLU A 99 2.87 -18.16 -0.58
N GLN A 100 1.81 -17.40 -0.90
CA GLN A 100 0.48 -17.97 -1.13
C GLN A 100 0.45 -18.90 -2.34
N MET A 101 1.16 -18.55 -3.42
CA MET A 101 1.30 -19.41 -4.61
C MET A 101 1.99 -20.74 -4.26
N VAL A 102 3.09 -20.69 -3.52
CA VAL A 102 3.80 -21.91 -3.07
C VAL A 102 2.89 -22.78 -2.20
N SER A 103 2.17 -22.18 -1.26
CA SER A 103 1.22 -22.93 -0.41
C SER A 103 0.08 -23.55 -1.23
N LEU A 104 -0.43 -22.86 -2.25
CA LEU A 104 -1.48 -23.40 -3.12
C LEU A 104 -0.99 -24.61 -3.93
N ASP A 105 0.25 -24.57 -4.43
CA ASP A 105 0.87 -25.69 -5.15
C ASP A 105 1.01 -26.92 -4.22
N GLU A 106 1.46 -26.71 -2.98
CA GLU A 106 1.57 -27.78 -1.97
C GLU A 106 0.20 -28.39 -1.63
N ILE A 107 -0.82 -27.56 -1.40
CA ILE A 107 -2.19 -28.01 -1.13
C ILE A 107 -2.72 -28.83 -2.31
N THR A 108 -2.52 -28.34 -3.54
CA THR A 108 -2.96 -29.01 -4.76
C THR A 108 -2.32 -30.39 -4.88
N LYS A 109 -1.02 -30.50 -4.55
CA LYS A 109 -0.32 -31.78 -4.52
C LYS A 109 -0.91 -32.76 -3.49
N ILE A 110 -1.16 -32.29 -2.27
CA ILE A 110 -1.77 -33.12 -1.21
C ILE A 110 -3.15 -33.61 -1.65
N LEU A 111 -3.98 -32.75 -2.24
CA LEU A 111 -5.31 -33.12 -2.73
C LEU A 111 -5.24 -34.18 -3.83
N ALA A 112 -4.32 -34.03 -4.78
CA ALA A 112 -4.12 -35.01 -5.85
C ALA A 112 -3.69 -36.39 -5.30
N GLU A 113 -2.87 -36.43 -4.25
CA GLU A 113 -2.48 -37.67 -3.57
C GLU A 113 -3.67 -38.34 -2.85
N VAL A 114 -4.60 -37.56 -2.30
CA VAL A 114 -5.81 -38.07 -1.64
C VAL A 114 -6.81 -38.62 -2.66
N GLU A 115 -7.01 -37.96 -3.80
CA GLU A 115 -7.94 -38.41 -4.85
C GLU A 115 -7.44 -39.64 -5.61
N SER A 116 -6.14 -39.94 -5.54
CA SER A 116 -5.52 -41.10 -6.20
C SER A 116 -5.53 -42.38 -5.36
N ASN A 117 -6.02 -42.33 -4.11
CA ASN A 117 -6.17 -43.47 -3.19
C ASN A 117 -7.64 -43.84 -2.98
#